data_AF-D6WXD5-F1
#
_entry.id   AF-D6WXD5-F1
#
_cell.length_a   1.000
_cell.length_b   1.000
_cell.length_c   1.000
_cell.angle_alpha   90.00
_cell.angle_beta   90.00
_cell.angle_gamma   90.00
#
_symmetry.space_group_name_H-M   'P 1'
#
loop_
_entity.id
_entity.type
_entity.pdbx_description
1 polymer ?
#
loop_
_entity_poly.entity_id
_entity_poly.type
_entity_poly.pdbx_seq_one_letter_code
_entity_poly.pdbx_strand_id
1 'polypeptide(L)'
;MRHASFIARTVFVQNNDVEAACRVLNRILGREGILEQYRRTRFFEKPFQFRRRINFEKCKAIYNEDMDRKIQFVLRKNRTEPFPGNP
;
A
#
# COMPACT_ATOMS: atom_id res chain seq x y z
N MET A 1 28.08 -8.00 -2.74
CA MET A 1 28.69 -7.11 -1.74
C MET A 1 29.59 -6.05 -2.41
N ARG A 2 29.14 -5.47 -3.53
CA ARG A 2 29.91 -4.52 -4.36
C ARG A 2 29.38 -3.08 -4.28
N HIS A 3 28.38 -2.82 -3.45
CA HIS A 3 27.76 -1.51 -3.31
C HIS A 3 28.25 -0.81 -2.05
N ALA A 4 28.29 0.53 -2.10
CA ALA A 4 28.66 1.34 -0.94
C ALA A 4 27.66 1.17 0.21
N SER A 5 28.21 1.05 1.42
CA SER A 5 27.44 0.86 2.66
C SER A 5 26.69 2.14 3.05
N PHE A 6 25.61 1.99 3.83
CA PHE A 6 24.83 3.09 4.41
C PHE A 6 24.17 4.07 3.42
N ILE A 7 24.07 3.68 2.14
CA ILE A 7 23.32 4.43 1.13
C ILE A 7 21.89 3.90 1.01
N ALA A 8 21.74 2.59 0.85
CA ALA A 8 20.43 1.98 0.63
C ALA A 8 19.61 1.91 1.92
N ARG A 9 18.37 2.43 1.90
CA ARG A 9 17.38 2.31 2.99
C ARG A 9 17.89 2.77 4.36
N THR A 10 18.77 3.77 4.36
CA THR A 10 19.31 4.40 5.57
C THR A 10 18.51 5.68 5.86
N VAL A 11 18.22 5.93 7.13
CA VAL A 11 17.43 7.10 7.59
C VAL A 11 18.21 7.80 8.70
N PHE A 12 18.30 9.13 8.62
CA PHE A 12 18.89 9.95 9.67
C PHE A 12 17.88 10.23 10.78
N VAL A 13 18.36 10.18 12.02
CA VAL A 13 17.56 10.55 13.20
C VAL A 13 17.68 12.06 13.42
N GLN A 14 16.54 12.73 13.51
CA GLN A 14 16.49 14.16 13.85
C GLN A 14 16.11 14.33 15.31
N ASN A 15 16.72 15.29 16.01
CA ASN A 15 16.39 15.66 17.40
C ASN A 15 16.39 14.49 18.39
N ASN A 16 17.22 13.46 18.13
CA ASN A 16 17.26 12.22 18.91
C ASN A 16 15.92 11.45 18.97
N ASP A 17 14.97 11.73 18.07
CA ASP A 17 13.70 11.00 17.98
C ASP A 17 13.85 9.74 17.11
N VAL A 18 14.29 8.67 17.75
CA VAL A 18 14.50 7.37 17.12
C VAL A 18 13.17 6.74 16.68
N GLU A 19 12.08 6.97 17.42
CA GLU A 19 10.78 6.37 17.09
C GLU A 19 10.23 6.91 15.77
N ALA A 20 10.30 8.23 15.57
CA ALA A 20 9.88 8.84 14.31
C ALA A 20 10.71 8.32 13.13
N ALA A 21 12.04 8.21 13.29
CA ALA A 21 12.91 7.65 12.27
C ALA A 21 12.56 6.18 11.94
N CYS A 22 12.29 5.35 12.95
CA CYS A 22 11.86 3.97 12.78
C CYS A 22 10.50 3.85 12.05
N ARG A 23 9.53 4.73 12.36
CA ARG A 23 8.25 4.78 11.65
C ARG A 23 8.44 5.13 10.17
N VAL A 24 9.31 6.09 9.88
CA VAL A 24 9.66 6.47 8.50
C VAL A 24 10.32 5.30 7.77
N LEU A 25 11.29 4.64 8.38
CA LEU A 25 11.95 3.46 7.81
C LEU A 25 10.93 2.36 7.51
N ASN A 26 10.05 2.02 8.45
CA ASN A 26 9.00 1.02 8.25
C ASN A 26 8.04 1.38 7.11
N ARG A 27 7.72 2.67 6.95
CA ARG A 27 6.90 3.14 5.83
C ARG A 27 7.60 2.98 4.49
N ILE A 28 8.90 3.29 4.40
CA ILE A 28 9.72 3.10 3.20
C ILE A 28 9.74 1.61 2.82
N LEU A 29 10.06 0.73 3.78
CA LEU A 29 10.10 -0.72 3.57
C LEU A 29 8.74 -1.30 3.18
N GLY A 30 7.65 -0.75 3.73
CA GLY A 30 6.28 -1.14 3.39
C GLY A 30 5.90 -0.72 1.97
N ARG A 31 6.23 0.51 1.56
CA ARG A 31 5.93 1.04 0.21
C ARG A 31 6.72 0.33 -0.88
N GLU A 32 7.96 -0.04 -0.61
CA GLU A 32 8.80 -0.82 -1.53
C GLU A 32 8.42 -2.32 -1.57
N GLY A 33 7.50 -2.77 -0.72
CA GLY A 33 7.04 -4.17 -0.69
C GLY A 33 8.07 -5.16 -0.11
N ILE A 34 9.17 -4.68 0.48
CA ILE A 34 10.25 -5.53 1.01
C ILE A 34 9.74 -6.45 2.11
N LEU A 35 8.91 -5.93 3.01
CA LEU A 35 8.35 -6.72 4.12
C LEU A 35 7.44 -7.84 3.60
N GLU A 36 6.70 -7.58 2.54
CA GLU A 36 5.84 -8.58 1.91
C GLU A 36 6.67 -9.63 1.16
N GLN A 37 7.67 -9.20 0.40
CA GLN A 37 8.61 -10.09 -0.28
C GLN A 37 9.30 -11.02 0.73
N TYR A 38 9.83 -10.47 1.82
CA TYR A 38 10.47 -11.24 2.88
C TYR A 38 9.57 -12.35 3.44
N ARG A 39 8.30 -12.02 3.75
CA ARG A 39 7.32 -13.00 4.25
C ARG A 39 7.04 -14.09 3.21
N ARG A 40 6.97 -13.74 1.92
CA ARG A 40 6.70 -14.67 0.82
C ARG A 40 7.88 -15.59 0.52
N THR A 41 9.10 -15.08 0.59
CA THR A 41 10.32 -15.87 0.32
C THR A 41 10.73 -16.76 1.49
N ARG A 42 10.02 -16.72 2.63
CA ARG A 42 10.30 -17.59 3.77
C ARG A 42 10.10 -19.08 3.43
N PHE A 43 9.16 -19.38 2.55
CA PHE A 43 8.90 -20.74 2.06
C PHE A 43 8.77 -20.73 0.53
N PHE A 44 9.10 -21.86 -0.10
CA PHE A 44 8.96 -21.98 -1.54
C PHE A 44 7.48 -21.93 -1.96
N GLU A 45 7.11 -20.91 -2.75
CA GLU A 45 5.81 -20.82 -3.42
C GLU A 45 5.89 -21.52 -4.78
N LYS A 46 5.02 -22.51 -5.02
CA LYS A 46 5.03 -23.24 -6.31
C LYS A 46 4.63 -22.28 -7.45
N PRO A 47 5.18 -22.42 -8.67
CA PRO A 47 4.94 -21.48 -9.76
C PRO A 47 3.47 -21.24 -10.10
N PHE A 48 2.62 -22.28 -10.00
CA PHE A 48 1.18 -22.13 -10.26
C PHE A 48 0.45 -21.35 -9.16
N GLN A 49 0.89 -21.45 -7.90
CA GLN A 49 0.34 -20.69 -6.78
C GLN A 49 0.71 -19.21 -6.92
N PHE A 50 1.98 -18.94 -7.24
CA PHE A 50 2.47 -17.59 -7.55
C PHE A 50 1.65 -16.93 -8.65
N ARG A 51 1.43 -17.62 -9.78
CA ARG A 51 0.62 -17.09 -10.90
C ARG A 51 -0.82 -16.79 -10.48
N ARG A 52 -1.46 -17.71 -9.74
CA ARG A 52 -2.83 -17.51 -9.25
C ARG A 52 -2.94 -16.29 -8.33
N ARG A 53 -1.96 -16.14 -7.43
CA ARG A 53 -1.90 -15.02 -6.49
C ARG A 53 -1.69 -13.68 -7.20
N ILE A 54 -0.73 -13.58 -8.11
CA ILE A 54 -0.49 -12.35 -8.88
C ILE A 54 -1.74 -11.95 -9.68
N ASN A 55 -2.43 -12.92 -10.29
CA ASN A 55 -3.67 -12.62 -11.01
C ASN A 55 -4.75 -12.05 -10.07
N PHE A 56 -4.94 -12.68 -8.90
CA PHE A 56 -5.87 -12.19 -7.89
C PHE A 56 -5.52 -10.78 -7.40
N GLU A 57 -4.25 -10.51 -7.09
CA GLU A 57 -3.78 -9.19 -6.65
C GLU A 57 -4.04 -8.10 -7.69
N LYS A 58 -3.79 -8.39 -8.96
CA LYS A 58 -4.06 -7.47 -10.07
C LYS A 58 -5.55 -7.17 -10.20
N CYS A 59 -6.40 -8.19 -10.24
CA CYS A 59 -7.86 -8.00 -10.34
C CYS A 59 -8.40 -7.21 -9.13
N LYS A 60 -7.91 -7.51 -7.93
CA LYS A 60 -8.28 -6.77 -6.71
C LYS A 60 -7.86 -5.31 -6.78
N ALA A 61 -6.65 -5.02 -7.28
CA ALA A 61 -6.16 -3.66 -7.42
C ALA A 61 -7.01 -2.84 -8.39
N ILE A 62 -7.35 -3.40 -9.56
CA ILE A 62 -8.22 -2.76 -10.56
C ILE A 62 -9.60 -2.47 -9.96
N TYR A 63 -10.20 -3.47 -9.30
CA TYR A 63 -11.50 -3.29 -8.66
C TYR A 63 -11.50 -2.20 -7.59
N ASN A 64 -10.49 -2.20 -6.71
CA ASN A 64 -10.37 -1.20 -5.66
C ASN A 64 -10.21 0.20 -6.25
N GLU A 65 -9.37 0.34 -7.29
CA GLU A 65 -9.16 1.62 -7.97
C GLU A 65 -10.45 2.16 -8.60
N ASP A 66 -11.20 1.31 -9.31
CA ASP A 66 -12.48 1.68 -9.92
C ASP A 66 -13.56 1.99 -8.87
N MET A 67 -13.60 1.22 -7.79
CA MET A 67 -14.54 1.44 -6.70
C MET A 67 -14.24 2.77 -5.99
N ASP A 68 -12.97 3.07 -5.73
CA ASP A 68 -12.54 4.34 -5.13
C ASP A 68 -12.94 5.53 -6.02
N ARG A 69 -12.74 5.42 -7.34
CA ARG A 69 -13.21 6.44 -8.31
C ARG A 69 -14.72 6.63 -8.24
N LYS A 70 -15.49 5.53 -8.19
CA LYS A 70 -16.95 5.58 -8.08
C LYS A 70 -17.39 6.21 -6.76
N ILE A 71 -16.76 5.87 -5.65
CA ILE A 71 -17.03 6.47 -4.33
C ILE A 71 -16.81 7.98 -4.39
N GLN A 72 -15.66 8.44 -4.89
CA GLN A 72 -15.37 9.87 -5.02
C GLN A 72 -16.37 10.60 -5.93
N PHE A 73 -16.85 9.93 -6.98
CA PHE A 73 -17.89 10.48 -7.85
C PHE A 73 -19.24 10.64 -7.13
N VAL A 74 -19.70 9.58 -6.45
CA VAL A 74 -21.01 9.56 -5.76
C VAL A 74 -21.01 10.44 -4.52
N LEU A 75 -19.88 10.56 -3.81
CA LEU A 75 -19.73 11.41 -2.62
C LEU A 75 -20.14 12.86 -2.86
N ARG A 76 -20.03 13.38 -4.09
CA ARG A 76 -20.53 14.72 -4.47
C ARG A 76 -22.03 14.90 -4.25
N LYS A 77 -22.80 13.81 -4.26
CA LYS A 77 -24.25 13.81 -4.04
C LYS A 77 -24.64 13.46 -2.60
N ASN A 78 -23.67 13.18 -1.72
CA ASN A 78 -23.91 12.97 -0.29
C ASN A 78 -24.11 14.30 0.45
N ARG A 79 -25.14 15.04 0.03
CA ARG A 79 -25.59 16.29 0.64
C ARG A 79 -27.00 16.11 1.18
N THR A 80 -27.44 17.03 2.04
CA THR A 80 -28.84 17.07 2.46
C THR A 80 -29.76 17.14 1.26
N GLU A 81 -30.89 16.42 1.37
CA GLU A 81 -31.87 16.31 0.31
C GLU A 81 -32.40 17.72 -0.02
N PRO A 82 -32.33 18.16 -1.30
CA PRO A 82 -32.61 19.54 -1.68
C PRO A 82 -34.11 19.87 -1.80
N PHE A 83 -35.01 18.89 -1.87
CA PHE A 83 -36.46 19.07 -2.04
C PHE A 83 -37.27 18.33 -0.95
N PRO A 84 -37.13 18.73 0.33
CA PRO A 84 -37.83 18.05 1.41
C PRO A 84 -39.32 18.35 1.30
N GLY A 85 -40.13 17.31 1.01
CA GLY A 85 -41.59 17.39 0.99
C GLY A 85 -42.27 17.44 -0.38
N ASN A 86 -41.58 17.16 -1.49
CA ASN A 86 -42.27 16.84 -2.75
C ASN A 86 -42.87 15.42 -2.65
N PRO A 87 -44.14 15.17 -3.08
CA PRO A 87 -44.78 13.85 -2.96
C PRO A 87 -44.14 12.78 -3.85
#